data_AF-A0A6N3HW80-F1
#
_entry.id   AF-A0A6N3HW80-F1
#
_cell.length_a   1.000
_cell.length_b   1.000
_cell.length_c   1.000
_cell.angle_alpha   90.00
_cell.angle_beta   90.00
_cell.angle_gamma   90.00
#
_symmetry.space_group_name_H-M   'P 1'
#
loop_
_entity.id
_entity.type
_entity.pdbx_description
1 polymer ?
#
loop_
_entity_poly.entity_id
_entity_poly.type
_entity_poly.pdbx_seq_one_letter_code
_entity_poly.pdbx_strand_id
1 'polypeptide(L)'
;MATLEEQKEYIRTNYKKLTGQFMAKMLGIRPEKVYALVKELGLKKQIPPATIKPKADMCKNPTLKVPLGNDEGKVPLRIDCRTIILIPSTANPEECRKSFLRKINSKHSNHILI
;
A
#
# COMPACT_ATOMS: atom_id res chain seq x y z
N MET A 1 -5.49 -24.67 27.51
CA MET A 1 -6.39 -23.60 27.01
C MET A 1 -6.36 -22.50 28.05
N ALA A 2 -5.96 -21.28 27.69
CA ALA A 2 -5.96 -20.15 28.64
C ALA A 2 -7.40 -19.85 29.07
N THR A 3 -7.59 -19.62 30.37
CA THR A 3 -8.87 -19.27 30.98
C THR A 3 -9.34 -17.89 30.52
N LEU A 4 -10.64 -17.59 30.71
CA LEU A 4 -11.22 -16.31 30.30
C LEU A 4 -10.56 -15.11 31.00
N GLU A 5 -10.16 -15.28 32.27
CA GLU A 5 -9.50 -14.24 33.05
C GLU A 5 -8.08 -13.97 32.57
N GLU A 6 -7.30 -15.01 32.25
CA GLU A 6 -5.97 -14.85 31.66
C GLU A 6 -6.04 -14.14 30.30
N GLN A 7 -7.06 -14.42 29.48
CA GLN A 7 -7.28 -13.72 28.22
C GLN A 7 -7.56 -12.22 28.44
N LYS A 8 -8.41 -11.88 29.42
CA LYS A 8 -8.74 -10.49 29.75
C LYS A 8 -7.53 -9.73 30.27
N GLU A 9 -6.73 -10.36 31.14
CA GLU A 9 -5.51 -9.76 31.68
C GLU A 9 -4.46 -9.51 30.60
N TYR A 10 -4.22 -10.50 29.73
CA TYR A 10 -3.31 -10.35 28.61
C TYR A 10 -3.73 -9.20 27.68
N ILE A 11 -5.03 -9.09 27.37
CA ILE A 11 -5.57 -8.00 26.54
C ILE A 11 -5.38 -6.64 27.26
N ARG A 12 -5.68 -6.53 28.56
CA ARG A 12 -5.49 -5.27 29.32
C ARG A 12 -4.05 -4.77 29.26
N THR A 13 -3.08 -5.68 29.37
CA THR A 13 -1.65 -5.32 29.40
C THR A 13 -1.12 -4.95 28.01
N ASN A 14 -1.69 -5.54 26.94
CA ASN A 14 -1.13 -5.45 25.60
C ASN A 14 -1.94 -4.63 24.59
N TYR A 15 -3.19 -4.22 24.89
CA TYR A 15 -4.08 -3.60 23.88
C TYR A 15 -3.54 -2.32 23.23
N LYS A 16 -2.68 -1.57 23.93
CA LYS A 16 -2.01 -0.37 23.40
C LYS A 16 -0.77 -0.67 22.56
N LYS A 17 -0.16 -1.85 22.76
CA LYS A 17 1.13 -2.25 22.17
C LYS A 17 0.96 -3.16 20.96
N LEU A 18 -0.03 -4.05 20.98
CA LEU A 18 -0.22 -5.12 19.99
C LEU A 18 -1.52 -4.92 19.20
N THR A 19 -1.57 -5.51 18.00
CA THR A 19 -2.79 -5.54 17.18
C THR A 19 -3.73 -6.66 17.66
N GLY A 20 -5.03 -6.50 17.40
CA GLY A 20 -6.04 -7.52 17.75
C GLY A 20 -5.72 -8.88 17.11
N GLN A 21 -5.26 -8.89 15.87
CA GLN A 21 -4.83 -10.11 15.17
C GLN A 21 -3.63 -10.79 15.84
N PHE A 22 -2.63 -10.02 16.29
CA PHE A 22 -1.45 -10.59 16.95
C PHE A 22 -1.81 -11.17 18.32
N MET A 23 -2.64 -10.46 19.10
CA MET A 23 -3.14 -10.97 20.37
C MET A 23 -3.97 -12.25 20.19
N ALA A 24 -4.78 -12.33 19.12
CA ALA A 24 -5.56 -13.51 18.79
C ALA A 24 -4.66 -14.74 18.55
N LYS A 25 -3.56 -14.55 17.80
CA LYS A 25 -2.56 -15.59 17.55
C LYS A 25 -1.89 -16.06 18.83
N MET A 26 -1.52 -15.15 19.73
CA MET A 26 -0.87 -15.48 21.01
C MET A 26 -1.82 -16.23 21.96
N LEU A 27 -3.09 -15.86 21.97
CA LEU A 27 -4.11 -16.48 22.82
C LEU A 27 -4.72 -17.75 22.21
N GLY A 28 -4.41 -18.08 20.96
CA GLY A 28 -5.02 -19.21 20.24
C GLY A 28 -6.52 -19.04 20.02
N ILE A 29 -7.01 -17.81 19.95
CA ILE A 29 -8.43 -17.49 19.74
C ILE A 29 -8.64 -16.74 18.44
N ARG A 30 -9.90 -16.66 18.03
CA ARG A 30 -10.31 -15.87 16.88
C ARG A 30 -10.19 -14.35 17.16
N PRO A 31 -9.74 -13.53 16.19
CA PRO A 31 -9.65 -12.08 16.35
C PRO A 31 -10.96 -11.41 16.76
N GLU A 32 -12.10 -11.90 16.28
CA GLU A 32 -13.43 -11.42 16.63
C GLU A 32 -13.68 -11.49 18.14
N LYS A 33 -13.20 -12.56 18.79
CA LYS A 33 -13.30 -12.73 20.24
C LYS A 33 -12.43 -11.73 21.00
N VAL A 34 -11.24 -11.41 20.48
CA VAL A 34 -10.39 -10.34 21.04
C VAL A 34 -11.11 -9.00 20.99
N TYR A 35 -11.72 -8.65 19.85
CA TYR A 35 -12.46 -7.39 19.72
C TYR A 35 -13.68 -7.31 20.64
N ALA A 36 -14.39 -8.43 20.84
CA ALA A 36 -15.49 -8.52 21.80
C ALA A 36 -15.00 -8.27 23.24
N LEU A 37 -13.90 -8.91 23.65
CA LEU A 37 -13.30 -8.72 24.98
C LEU A 37 -12.78 -7.28 25.18
N VAL A 38 -12.14 -6.69 24.17
CA VAL A 38 -11.72 -5.28 24.19
C VAL A 38 -12.92 -4.34 24.41
N LYS A 39 -14.06 -4.63 23.78
CA LYS A 39 -15.31 -3.87 23.94
C LYS A 39 -15.92 -4.07 25.33
N GLU A 40 -15.99 -5.30 25.84
CA GLU A 40 -16.48 -5.63 27.18
C GLU A 40 -15.64 -4.94 28.27
N LEU A 41 -14.31 -4.90 28.08
CA LEU A 41 -13.37 -4.26 29.00
C LEU A 41 -13.36 -2.73 28.90
N GLY A 42 -14.15 -2.12 28.01
CA GLY A 42 -14.20 -0.67 27.83
C GLY A 42 -12.89 -0.07 27.29
N LEU A 43 -12.03 -0.88 26.66
CA LEU A 43 -10.73 -0.44 26.15
C LEU A 43 -10.92 0.31 24.82
N LYS A 44 -11.20 1.61 24.93
CA LYS A 44 -11.26 2.50 23.77
C LYS A 44 -9.85 2.74 23.23
N LYS A 45 -9.57 2.26 22.01
CA LYS A 45 -8.43 2.79 21.26
C LYS A 45 -8.72 4.26 21.01
N GLN A 46 -7.85 5.14 21.53
CA GLN A 46 -7.72 6.48 20.99
C GLN A 46 -7.20 6.29 19.56
N ILE A 47 -8.11 6.19 18.61
CA ILE A 47 -7.80 6.31 17.19
C ILE A 47 -7.57 7.82 17.06
N PRO A 48 -6.32 8.31 16.94
CA PRO A 48 -6.15 9.68 16.50
C PRO A 48 -6.97 9.81 15.23
N PRO A 49 -7.79 10.87 15.07
CA PRO A 49 -8.58 11.05 13.87
C PRO A 49 -7.66 10.78 12.70
N ALA A 50 -8.06 9.83 11.83
CA ALA A 50 -7.28 9.54 10.64
C ALA A 50 -6.95 10.89 10.05
N THR A 51 -5.67 11.22 9.92
CA THR A 51 -5.27 12.43 9.24
C THR A 51 -5.73 12.22 7.81
N ILE A 52 -6.96 12.68 7.53
CA ILE A 52 -7.50 12.78 6.20
C ILE A 52 -6.60 13.82 5.57
N LYS A 53 -5.45 13.38 5.05
CA LYS A 53 -4.68 14.20 4.13
C LYS A 53 -5.69 14.51 3.02
N PRO A 54 -5.98 15.79 2.76
CA PRO A 54 -6.85 16.12 1.64
C PRO A 54 -6.28 15.40 0.42
N LYS A 55 -7.13 14.63 -0.28
CA LYS A 55 -6.75 14.09 -1.58
C LYS A 55 -6.30 15.31 -2.39
N ALA A 56 -5.02 15.36 -2.74
CA ALA A 56 -4.52 16.45 -3.55
C ALA A 56 -5.33 16.45 -4.85
N ASP A 57 -6.09 17.50 -5.08
CA ASP A 57 -6.77 17.73 -6.35
C ASP A 57 -5.71 17.76 -7.45
N MET A 58 -5.63 16.68 -8.24
CA MET A 58 -4.70 16.56 -9.37
C MET A 58 -4.99 17.60 -10.47
N CYS A 59 -6.11 18.34 -10.38
CA CYS A 59 -6.51 19.36 -11.36
C CYS A 59 -5.66 20.65 -11.30
N LYS A 60 -4.73 20.80 -10.35
CA LYS A 60 -3.90 22.02 -10.19
C LYS A 60 -2.42 21.84 -10.53
N ASN A 61 -2.06 20.85 -11.36
CA ASN A 61 -0.72 20.81 -11.95
C ASN A 61 -0.78 21.24 -13.42
N PRO A 62 -0.74 22.56 -13.73
CA PRO A 62 -0.73 23.03 -15.12
C PRO A 62 0.58 22.72 -15.85
N THR A 63 1.54 22.02 -15.23
CA THR A 63 2.73 21.59 -15.94
C THR A 63 3.32 20.34 -15.28
N LEU A 64 3.28 19.21 -16.00
CA LEU A 64 4.25 18.13 -15.83
C LEU A 64 5.64 18.71 -16.13
N LYS A 65 6.25 19.43 -15.18
CA LYS A 65 7.69 19.67 -15.23
C LYS A 65 8.33 18.36 -14.80
N VAL A 66 8.61 17.51 -15.78
CA VAL A 66 9.59 16.43 -15.62
C VAL A 66 10.85 17.10 -15.07
N PRO A 67 11.47 16.58 -13.98
CA PRO A 67 12.75 17.10 -13.52
C PRO A 67 13.70 17.12 -14.71
N LEU A 68 14.22 18.30 -15.05
CA LEU A 68 15.23 18.47 -16.09
C LEU A 68 16.52 17.82 -15.58
N GLY A 69 16.54 16.49 -15.57
CA GLY A 69 17.77 15.73 -15.54
C GLY A 69 18.47 15.95 -16.87
N ASN A 70 19.75 15.63 -16.94
CA ASN A 70 20.54 15.72 -18.16
C ASN A 70 19.95 14.75 -19.21
N ASP A 71 18.93 15.22 -19.93
CA ASP A 71 18.16 14.52 -20.96
C ASP A 71 18.70 14.83 -22.36
N GLU A 72 19.97 15.26 -22.44
CA GLU A 72 20.66 15.43 -23.71
C GLU A 72 20.64 14.09 -24.47
N GLY A 73 19.92 14.07 -25.60
CA GLY A 73 19.77 12.88 -26.43
C GLY A 73 18.66 11.91 -26.01
N LYS A 74 17.72 12.31 -25.15
CA LYS A 74 16.50 11.52 -24.86
C LYS A 74 15.24 12.26 -25.28
N VAL A 75 14.29 11.52 -25.85
CA VAL A 75 12.99 12.03 -26.29
C VAL A 75 11.86 11.38 -25.49
N PRO A 76 10.82 12.13 -25.11
CA PRO A 76 9.66 11.58 -24.43
C PRO A 76 8.78 10.79 -25.40
N LEU A 77 8.49 9.54 -25.06
CA LEU A 77 7.55 8.67 -25.75
C LEU A 77 6.34 8.40 -24.84
N ARG A 78 5.17 8.83 -25.28
CA ARG A 78 3.92 8.61 -24.56
C ARG A 78 3.38 7.21 -24.83
N ILE A 79 3.11 6.46 -23.76
CA ILE A 79 2.54 5.12 -23.83
C ILE A 79 1.01 5.19 -23.68
N ASP A 80 0.53 5.99 -22.73
CA ASP A 80 -0.89 6.17 -22.44
C ASP A 80 -1.17 7.57 -21.83
N CYS A 81 -2.37 7.80 -21.29
CA CYS A 81 -2.74 9.09 -20.72
C CYS A 81 -1.99 9.45 -19.43
N ARG A 82 -1.38 8.48 -18.76
CA ARG A 82 -0.70 8.59 -17.46
C ARG A 82 0.80 8.23 -17.53
N THR A 83 1.26 7.58 -18.59
CA THR A 83 2.62 7.03 -18.70
C THR A 83 3.39 7.64 -19.87
N ILE A 84 4.54 8.26 -19.56
CA ILE A 84 5.54 8.75 -20.52
C ILE A 84 6.88 8.11 -20.15
N ILE A 85 7.58 7.56 -21.14
CA ILE A 85 8.94 7.02 -20.97
C ILE A 85 9.94 7.87 -21.74
N LEU A 86 11.16 8.00 -21.22
CA LEU A 86 12.26 8.66 -21.93
C LEU A 86 13.03 7.61 -22.72
N ILE A 87 13.12 7.78 -24.04
CA ILE A 87 13.89 6.89 -24.92
C ILE A 87 15.07 7.66 -25.50
N PRO A 88 16.22 7.02 -25.78
CA PRO A 88 17.29 7.65 -26.55
C PRO A 88 16.77 8.14 -27.92
N SER A 89 17.24 9.29 -28.39
CA SER A 89 16.87 9.85 -29.70
C SER A 89 17.29 8.97 -30.87
N THR A 90 18.31 8.13 -30.67
CA THR A 90 18.80 7.17 -31.65
C THR A 90 18.02 5.85 -31.68
N ALA A 91 17.12 5.64 -30.71
CA ALA A 91 16.38 4.38 -30.58
C ALA A 91 15.05 4.43 -31.35
N ASN A 92 14.61 3.26 -31.85
CA ASN A 92 13.31 3.13 -32.50
C ASN A 92 12.17 3.21 -31.46
N PRO A 93 11.25 4.21 -31.56
CA PRO A 93 10.17 4.37 -30.60
C PRO A 93 9.22 3.17 -30.49
N GLU A 94 8.95 2.48 -31.61
CA GLU A 94 8.02 1.35 -31.62
C GLU A 94 8.58 0.13 -30.91
N GLU A 95 9.88 -0.14 -31.08
CA GLU A 95 10.55 -1.24 -30.39
C GLU A 95 10.64 -0.98 -28.89
N CYS A 96 10.96 0.24 -28.48
CA CYS A 96 10.95 0.65 -27.07
C CYS A 96 9.56 0.49 -26.46
N ARG A 97 8.51 0.91 -27.17
CA ARG A 97 7.11 0.72 -26.76
C ARG A 97 6.77 -0.75 -26.57
N LYS A 98 7.06 -1.60 -27.56
CA LYS A 98 6.77 -3.05 -27.51
C LYS A 98 7.53 -3.74 -26.38
N SER A 99 8.81 -3.42 -26.19
CA SER A 99 9.64 -3.97 -25.11
C SER A 99 9.11 -3.58 -23.73
N PHE A 100 8.75 -2.31 -23.55
CA PHE A 100 8.14 -1.82 -22.31
C PHE A 100 6.82 -2.53 -22.00
N LEU A 101 5.91 -2.61 -22.98
CA LEU A 101 4.62 -3.29 -22.84
C LEU A 101 4.78 -4.78 -22.51
N ARG A 102 5.73 -5.47 -23.16
CA ARG A 102 6.04 -6.87 -22.85
C ARG A 102 6.51 -7.04 -21.40
N LYS A 103 7.36 -6.13 -20.92
CA LYS A 103 7.93 -6.18 -19.55
C LYS A 103 6.87 -5.96 -18.47
N ILE A 104 5.94 -5.02 -18.67
CA ILE A 104 4.85 -4.79 -17.71
C ILE A 104 3.85 -5.95 -17.70
N ASN A 105 3.51 -6.50 -18.87
CA ASN A 105 2.55 -7.59 -18.98
C ASN A 105 3.10 -8.91 -18.44
N SER A 106 4.40 -9.18 -18.65
CA SER A 106 5.06 -10.37 -18.09
C SER A 106 5.08 -10.38 -16.56
N LYS A 107 5.23 -9.21 -15.91
CA LYS A 107 5.18 -9.12 -14.44
C LYS A 107 3.80 -9.39 -13.86
N HIS A 108 2.74 -9.02 -14.57
CA HIS A 108 1.37 -9.29 -14.14
C HIS A 108 0.98 -10.76 -14.27
N SER A 109 1.60 -11.52 -15.17
CA SER A 109 1.33 -12.95 -15.37
C SER A 109 1.86 -13.84 -14.22
N ASN A 110 2.91 -13.42 -13.51
CA ASN A 110 3.49 -14.22 -12.41
C ASN A 110 2.77 -14.02 -11.06
N HIS A 111 1.79 -13.12 -10.99
CA HIS A 111 1.03 -12.86 -9.76
C HIS A 111 -0.36 -13.56 -9.73
N ILE A 112 -0.66 -14.38 -10.74
CA ILE A 112 -1.83 -15.26 -10.76
C ILE A 112 -1.33 -16.71 -10.79
N LEU A 113 -0.76 -17.15 -9.68
CA LEU A 113 -0.69 -18.56 -9.32
C LEU A 113 -1.24 -18.63 -7.90
N ILE A 114 -2.50 -19.09 -7.86
CA ILE A 114 -3.31 -19.35 -6.67
C ILE A 114 -2.72 -20.55 -5.93
#